data_AF-U6DK79-F1
#
_entry.id   AF-U6DK79-F1
#
_cell.length_a   1.000
_cell.length_b   1.000
_cell.length_c   1.000
_cell.angle_alpha   90.00
_cell.angle_beta   90.00
_cell.angle_gamma   90.00
#
_symmetry.space_group_name_H-M   'P 1'
#
loop_
_entity.id
_entity.type
_entity.pdbx_description
1 polymer ?
#
loop_
_entity_poly.entity_id
_entity_poly.type
_entity_poly.pdbx_seq_one_letter_code
_entity_poly.pdbx_strand_id
1 'polypeptide(L)'
;QFLRTDDEVVLQCTTTIQKEQQKLCLAAEGFGNRLCFLESTSNSKNVPPDLSICTFVLEQSLSVRALQEMLANTVEKSEGKFMMKTAQGGGHRTLLYGHAILLRHSYSGMYLCCLSTSRSSTDKLAFDVGLQEDTTGEACWWTIHPASKQRSEGEKVRVGDDLILVSVSSERYLHLSYGNGSLHVDAAFQQTLWSVAPISSGSEAAQGYLIGGDVLRLLHGHMDECLTVPSGEHGEEQRRTVHYEGGAVSVHARSLWRLETLRVAWSGSHIRWGQPFRLRHVTTGKYLSLMEDKSLLLMDKEKADVKSTAFTFRSSKEKLDVGVRKEVDGMGTSEIKYGDSVCYIQHINTGLWLTYQSVDVKSVRMGSIQRKAIMHHEGHMDDGLNLSRSQHEESRTARVIRSTVFLFNRFIRGLDALSKKVKSSTVDLPIESVSLSLQDLIGYFHPPDEHLEHEDKQNRLRALKNRQNLFQEEGMINLVLECIDRLHVYSSAAHFAD
;
A
#
# COMPACT_ATOMS: atom_id res chain seq x y z
N GLN A 1 -3.64 -21.42 -15.93
CA GLN A 1 -3.00 -20.08 -16.06
C GLN A 1 -1.61 -20.16 -15.43
N PHE A 2 -0.63 -19.42 -15.94
CA PHE A 2 0.76 -19.46 -15.48
C PHE A 2 1.22 -18.08 -15.03
N LEU A 3 2.21 -18.02 -14.12
CA LEU A 3 2.81 -16.76 -13.67
C LEU A 3 3.85 -16.26 -14.68
N ARG A 4 3.90 -14.94 -14.90
CA ARG A 4 4.86 -14.30 -15.80
C ARG A 4 5.60 -13.14 -15.13
N THR A 5 6.69 -12.72 -15.74
CA THR A 5 7.34 -11.45 -15.38
C THR A 5 6.39 -10.27 -15.66
N ASP A 6 6.54 -9.22 -14.86
CA ASP A 6 5.69 -8.03 -14.77
C ASP A 6 4.28 -8.27 -14.15
N ASP A 7 3.95 -9.49 -13.72
CA ASP A 7 2.75 -9.71 -12.92
C ASP A 7 2.96 -9.20 -11.47
N GLU A 8 1.89 -8.63 -10.90
CA GLU A 8 1.83 -8.30 -9.48
C GLU A 8 1.30 -9.50 -8.70
N VAL A 9 1.97 -9.86 -7.62
CA VAL A 9 1.68 -11.06 -6.82
C VAL A 9 1.80 -10.77 -5.32
N VAL A 10 1.16 -11.61 -4.51
CA VAL A 10 1.42 -11.71 -3.07
C VAL A 10 1.94 -13.10 -2.73
N LEU A 11 2.87 -13.18 -1.79
CA LEU A 11 3.31 -14.44 -1.20
C LEU A 11 2.45 -14.74 0.03
N GLN A 12 1.73 -15.87 -0.01
CA GLN A 12 0.85 -16.29 1.08
C GLN A 12 1.34 -17.59 1.70
N CYS A 13 1.27 -17.70 3.02
CA CYS A 13 1.45 -18.96 3.73
C CYS A 13 0.24 -19.21 4.64
N THR A 14 0.03 -20.48 4.99
CA THR A 14 -1.01 -20.88 5.95
C THR A 14 -0.36 -21.59 7.12
N THR A 15 -0.71 -21.17 8.33
CA THR A 15 -0.27 -21.83 9.57
C THR A 15 -1.46 -22.05 10.50
N THR A 16 -1.33 -22.96 11.46
CA THR A 16 -2.39 -23.22 12.44
C THR A 16 -1.96 -22.68 13.81
N ILE A 17 -2.68 -21.69 14.31
CA ILE A 17 -2.49 -21.14 15.66
C ILE A 17 -3.76 -21.39 16.45
N GLN A 18 -3.63 -21.92 17.68
CA GLN A 18 -4.77 -22.18 18.56
C GLN A 18 -5.90 -23.01 17.91
N LYS A 19 -5.54 -23.96 17.03
CA LYS A 19 -6.45 -24.81 16.23
C LYS A 19 -7.25 -24.08 15.13
N GLU A 20 -6.95 -22.82 14.86
CA GLU A 20 -7.52 -22.06 13.75
C GLU A 20 -6.46 -21.87 12.65
N GLN A 21 -6.87 -22.06 11.38
CA GLN A 21 -6.01 -21.78 10.25
C GLN A 21 -5.92 -20.26 10.02
N GLN A 22 -4.69 -19.76 9.97
CA GLN A 22 -4.39 -18.37 9.64
C GLN A 22 -3.71 -18.31 8.27
N LYS A 23 -4.28 -17.50 7.38
CA LYS A 23 -3.69 -17.09 6.10
C LYS A 23 -2.95 -15.78 6.30
N LEU A 24 -1.68 -15.76 5.93
CA LEU A 24 -0.77 -14.65 6.15
C LEU A 24 -0.11 -14.27 4.83
N CYS A 25 -0.02 -12.98 4.55
CA CYS A 25 0.75 -12.44 3.43
C CYS A 25 2.08 -11.88 3.93
N LEU A 26 3.14 -12.10 3.17
CA LEU A 26 4.39 -11.35 3.35
C LEU A 26 4.13 -9.86 3.06
N ALA A 27 4.57 -8.99 3.97
CA ALA A 27 4.39 -7.55 3.85
C ALA A 27 5.65 -6.79 4.27
N ALA A 28 5.83 -5.58 3.76
CA ALA A 28 6.87 -4.66 4.20
C ALA A 28 6.46 -3.21 3.93
N GLU A 29 6.82 -2.29 4.82
CA GLU A 29 6.50 -0.86 4.62
C GLU A 29 7.52 -0.20 3.67
N GLY A 30 8.79 -0.62 3.75
CA GLY A 30 9.91 0.01 3.06
C GLY A 30 10.34 1.28 3.79
N PHE A 31 9.64 2.39 3.56
CA PHE A 31 9.96 3.69 4.16
C PHE A 31 9.84 3.64 5.68
N GLY A 32 10.90 4.00 6.42
CA GLY A 32 10.96 3.94 7.88
C GLY A 32 10.97 2.53 8.50
N ASN A 33 10.79 1.47 7.71
CA ASN A 33 10.90 0.08 8.15
C ASN A 33 11.28 -0.85 7.00
N ARG A 34 12.53 -1.34 7.02
CA ARG A 34 13.05 -2.27 6.01
C ARG A 34 12.71 -3.74 6.28
N LEU A 35 12.33 -4.13 7.49
CA LEU A 35 12.08 -5.53 7.80
C LEU A 35 10.72 -5.97 7.28
N CYS A 36 10.66 -7.22 6.80
CA CYS A 36 9.40 -7.84 6.43
C CYS A 36 8.63 -8.29 7.67
N PHE A 37 7.31 -8.31 7.55
CA PHE A 37 6.38 -8.81 8.56
C PHE A 37 5.21 -9.50 7.87
N LEU A 38 4.19 -9.87 8.64
CA LEU A 38 3.04 -10.65 8.18
C LEU A 38 1.75 -9.84 8.32
N GLU A 39 0.99 -9.74 7.23
CA GLU A 39 -0.37 -9.19 7.23
C GLU A 39 -1.38 -10.34 7.18
N SER A 40 -2.29 -10.41 8.15
CA SER A 40 -3.30 -11.47 8.17
C SER A 40 -4.41 -11.19 7.16
N THR A 41 -4.72 -12.18 6.34
CA THR A 41 -5.85 -12.14 5.38
C THR A 41 -7.01 -13.06 5.78
N SER A 42 -6.91 -13.69 6.96
CA SER A 42 -7.86 -14.69 7.46
C SER A 42 -9.25 -14.10 7.75
N ASN A 43 -9.29 -12.90 8.34
CA ASN A 43 -10.52 -12.24 8.79
C ASN A 43 -10.93 -11.07 7.88
N SER A 44 -10.65 -11.17 6.58
CA SER A 44 -10.86 -10.09 5.58
C SER A 44 -12.30 -9.55 5.50
N LYS A 45 -13.28 -10.35 5.92
CA LYS A 45 -14.70 -9.95 6.01
C LYS A 45 -14.95 -8.90 7.10
N ASN A 46 -14.24 -8.96 8.22
CA ASN A 46 -14.45 -8.06 9.34
C ASN A 46 -13.35 -7.00 9.44
N VAL A 47 -12.11 -7.37 9.10
CA VAL A 47 -10.94 -6.48 9.13
C VAL A 47 -10.25 -6.53 7.76
N PRO A 48 -10.29 -5.44 6.96
CA PRO A 48 -9.61 -5.40 5.66
C PRO A 48 -8.09 -5.55 5.82
N PRO A 49 -7.45 -6.45 5.06
CA PRO A 49 -5.99 -6.55 5.02
C PRO A 49 -5.38 -5.40 4.24
N ASP A 50 -4.21 -4.90 4.66
CA ASP A 50 -3.46 -3.89 3.89
C ASP A 50 -2.66 -4.52 2.73
N LEU A 51 -3.33 -4.83 1.62
CA LEU A 51 -2.67 -5.42 0.46
C LEU A 51 -1.67 -4.49 -0.24
N SER A 52 -1.74 -3.17 0.02
CA SER A 52 -0.87 -2.18 -0.63
C SER A 52 0.63 -2.38 -0.29
N ILE A 53 0.91 -2.96 0.87
CA ILE A 53 2.25 -3.27 1.38
C ILE A 53 2.60 -4.76 1.29
N CYS A 54 1.69 -5.57 0.75
CA CYS A 54 1.89 -7.01 0.53
C CYS A 54 2.32 -7.33 -0.92
N THR A 55 2.12 -6.38 -1.84
CA THR A 55 2.18 -6.65 -3.28
C THR A 55 3.62 -6.52 -3.79
N PHE A 56 4.08 -7.56 -4.48
CA PHE A 56 5.38 -7.62 -5.14
C PHE A 56 5.20 -7.76 -6.66
N VAL A 57 6.17 -7.26 -7.41
CA VAL A 57 6.26 -7.41 -8.87
C VAL A 57 7.32 -8.47 -9.17
N LEU A 58 6.97 -9.43 -10.04
CA LEU A 58 7.91 -10.39 -10.59
C LEU A 58 8.77 -9.72 -11.67
N GLU A 59 9.86 -9.07 -11.27
CA GLU A 59 10.63 -8.20 -12.16
C GLU A 59 11.52 -8.99 -13.12
N GLN A 60 12.17 -10.04 -12.63
CA GLN A 60 13.04 -10.88 -13.46
C GLN A 60 12.90 -12.36 -13.10
N SER A 61 13.14 -13.21 -14.09
CA SER A 61 13.31 -14.66 -13.95
C SER A 61 14.44 -15.12 -14.85
N LEU A 62 15.48 -15.72 -14.26
CA LEU A 62 16.68 -16.19 -14.92
C LEU A 62 17.01 -17.61 -14.49
N SER A 63 17.62 -18.40 -15.36
CA SER A 63 18.28 -19.62 -14.91
C SER A 63 19.46 -19.27 -14.00
N VAL A 64 19.82 -20.14 -13.06
CA VAL A 64 20.93 -19.90 -12.13
C VAL A 64 22.25 -19.57 -12.85
N ARG A 65 22.51 -20.21 -14.00
CA ARG A 65 23.69 -19.93 -14.82
C ARG A 65 23.67 -18.53 -15.43
N ALA A 66 22.52 -18.11 -15.95
CA ALA A 66 22.37 -16.76 -16.51
C ALA A 66 22.48 -15.68 -15.43
N LEU A 67 22.02 -15.97 -14.21
CA LEU A 67 22.22 -15.11 -13.05
C LEU A 67 23.70 -14.96 -12.72
N GLN A 68 24.45 -16.06 -12.62
CA GLN A 68 25.89 -16.03 -12.35
C GLN A 68 26.68 -15.22 -13.40
N GLU A 69 26.36 -15.41 -14.69
CA GLU A 69 26.97 -14.64 -15.78
C GLU A 69 26.65 -13.15 -15.69
N MET A 70 25.40 -12.80 -15.36
CA MET A 70 24.99 -11.42 -15.17
C MET A 70 25.71 -10.77 -13.97
N LEU A 71 25.83 -11.50 -12.85
CA LEU A 71 26.52 -11.00 -11.66
C LEU A 71 28.01 -10.77 -11.90
N ALA A 72 28.68 -11.68 -12.62
CA ALA A 72 30.09 -11.53 -13.00
C ALA A 72 30.33 -10.25 -13.83
N ASN A 73 29.43 -9.95 -14.76
CA ASN A 73 29.52 -8.76 -15.61
C ASN A 73 29.28 -7.43 -14.84
N THR A 74 28.50 -7.46 -13.75
CA THR A 74 28.33 -6.28 -12.87
C THR A 74 29.55 -5.97 -12.03
N VAL A 75 30.33 -6.99 -11.64
CA VAL A 75 31.55 -6.82 -10.83
C VAL A 75 32.68 -6.18 -11.63
N GLU A 76 32.78 -6.47 -12.93
CA GLU A 76 33.84 -5.91 -13.81
C GLU A 76 33.62 -4.46 -14.25
N LYS A 77 32.44 -3.87 -14.03
CA LYS A 77 32.06 -2.53 -14.54
C LYS A 77 31.67 -1.53 -13.45
N SER A 78 32.30 -1.60 -12.28
CA SER A 78 32.04 -0.70 -11.15
C SER A 78 32.66 0.70 -11.30
N GLU A 79 32.37 1.43 -12.40
CA GLU A 79 32.62 2.88 -12.52
C GLU A 79 31.43 3.67 -13.11
N GLY A 80 30.27 3.06 -13.28
CA GLY A 80 29.07 3.80 -13.69
C GLY A 80 27.80 3.12 -13.24
N LYS A 81 26.85 3.89 -12.69
CA LYS A 81 25.46 3.47 -12.38
C LYS A 81 24.78 2.97 -13.67
N PHE A 82 25.05 1.73 -14.06
CA PHE A 82 24.23 1.01 -15.01
C PHE A 82 23.01 0.49 -14.26
N MET A 83 21.87 1.18 -14.44
CA MET A 83 20.57 0.56 -14.19
C MET A 83 20.53 -0.74 -14.98
N MET A 84 20.21 -1.82 -14.27
CA MET A 84 20.03 -3.20 -14.73
C MET A 84 18.86 -3.38 -15.72
N LYS A 85 18.61 -2.38 -16.59
CA LYS A 85 17.62 -2.45 -17.68
C LYS A 85 18.18 -3.18 -18.90
N THR A 86 19.49 -3.41 -19.01
CA THR A 86 20.12 -3.92 -20.24
C THR A 86 20.19 -5.45 -20.36
N ALA A 87 19.77 -6.23 -19.35
CA ALA A 87 19.55 -7.68 -19.50
C ALA A 87 18.12 -8.02 -20.01
N GLN A 88 17.34 -7.01 -20.40
CA GLN A 88 15.98 -7.16 -20.89
C GLN A 88 15.97 -7.67 -22.34
N GLY A 89 15.88 -8.99 -22.49
CA GLY A 89 15.03 -9.52 -23.56
C GLY A 89 13.59 -9.18 -23.19
N GLY A 90 13.10 -8.02 -23.66
CA GLY A 90 11.77 -7.50 -23.39
C GLY A 90 10.70 -8.52 -23.76
N GLY A 91 9.99 -9.04 -22.75
CA GLY A 91 8.91 -9.99 -22.95
C GLY A 91 8.44 -10.58 -21.63
N HIS A 92 7.16 -10.92 -21.56
CA HIS A 92 6.54 -11.60 -20.41
C HIS A 92 7.00 -13.06 -20.34
N ARG A 93 8.08 -13.32 -19.60
CA ARG A 93 8.65 -14.66 -19.45
C ARG A 93 7.80 -15.46 -18.47
N THR A 94 7.50 -16.71 -18.82
CA THR A 94 6.82 -17.63 -17.89
C THR A 94 7.81 -18.12 -16.83
N LEU A 95 7.39 -18.13 -15.57
CA LEU A 95 8.19 -18.67 -14.47
C LEU A 95 8.34 -20.19 -14.59
N LEU A 96 9.57 -20.68 -14.40
CA LEU A 96 9.90 -22.11 -14.36
C LEU A 96 10.49 -22.47 -13.00
N TYR A 97 10.18 -23.67 -12.50
CA TYR A 97 10.88 -24.22 -11.34
C TYR A 97 12.40 -24.31 -11.62
N GLY A 98 13.20 -23.90 -10.65
CA GLY A 98 14.67 -23.89 -10.71
C GLY A 98 15.27 -22.58 -11.17
N HIS A 99 14.43 -21.63 -11.59
CA HIS A 99 14.88 -20.28 -11.89
C HIS A 99 15.10 -19.48 -10.61
N ALA A 100 16.02 -18.53 -10.69
CA ALA A 100 16.13 -17.42 -9.77
C ALA A 100 15.17 -16.30 -10.20
N ILE A 101 14.44 -15.74 -9.23
CA ILE A 101 13.50 -14.65 -9.40
C ILE A 101 13.96 -13.42 -8.62
N LEU A 102 13.60 -12.25 -9.15
CA LEU A 102 13.78 -10.96 -8.51
C LEU A 102 12.40 -10.39 -8.16
N LEU A 103 12.17 -10.15 -6.87
CA LEU A 103 10.92 -9.63 -6.33
C LEU A 103 11.11 -8.17 -5.94
N ARG A 104 10.38 -7.27 -6.60
CA ARG A 104 10.35 -5.84 -6.24
C ARG A 104 9.07 -5.51 -5.51
N HIS A 105 9.17 -4.92 -4.32
CA HIS A 105 8.02 -4.43 -3.59
C HIS A 105 7.32 -3.31 -4.39
N SER A 106 6.04 -3.52 -4.70
CA SER A 106 5.31 -2.68 -5.66
C SER A 106 5.24 -1.23 -5.23
N TYR A 107 5.10 -0.99 -3.92
CA TYR A 107 4.93 0.35 -3.37
C TYR A 107 6.24 1.11 -3.21
N SER A 108 7.24 0.52 -2.54
CA SER A 108 8.50 1.24 -2.26
C SER A 108 9.46 1.24 -3.45
N GLY A 109 9.30 0.31 -4.39
CA GLY A 109 10.25 0.09 -5.49
C GLY A 109 11.55 -0.60 -5.06
N MET A 110 11.67 -1.01 -3.79
CA MET A 110 12.81 -1.74 -3.24
C MET A 110 12.69 -3.24 -3.52
N TYR A 111 13.78 -3.98 -3.39
CA TYR A 111 13.86 -5.42 -3.66
C TYR A 111 13.83 -6.24 -2.38
N LEU A 112 13.19 -7.41 -2.43
CA LEU A 112 13.15 -8.36 -1.33
C LEU A 112 14.49 -9.08 -1.19
N CYS A 113 15.16 -8.91 -0.06
CA CYS A 113 16.51 -9.40 0.20
C CYS A 113 16.59 -10.28 1.45
N CYS A 114 17.52 -11.24 1.42
CA CYS A 114 18.09 -11.84 2.61
C CYS A 114 19.17 -10.91 3.18
N LEU A 115 18.95 -10.35 4.37
CA LEU A 115 19.87 -9.41 5.01
C LEU A 115 21.00 -10.15 5.73
N SER A 116 22.07 -9.45 6.07
CA SER A 116 23.17 -9.99 6.89
C SER A 116 22.92 -9.86 8.41
N THR A 117 21.85 -9.15 8.80
CA THR A 117 21.47 -9.00 10.21
C THR A 117 20.66 -10.19 10.69
N SER A 118 20.70 -10.45 12.00
CA SER A 118 19.95 -11.52 12.68
C SER A 118 19.28 -10.96 13.94
N ARG A 119 18.50 -9.89 13.78
CA ARG A 119 17.92 -9.14 14.91
C ARG A 119 16.51 -9.60 15.27
N SER A 120 15.78 -10.15 14.32
CA SER A 120 14.35 -10.47 14.47
C SER A 120 14.09 -11.88 15.02
N SER A 121 15.00 -12.82 14.79
CA SER A 121 14.85 -14.23 15.16
C SER A 121 15.60 -14.59 16.44
N THR A 122 15.05 -15.54 17.21
CA THR A 122 15.78 -16.17 18.31
C THR A 122 16.82 -17.17 17.83
N ASP A 123 16.68 -17.64 16.58
CA ASP A 123 17.69 -18.49 15.94
C ASP A 123 18.86 -17.62 15.45
N LYS A 124 20.02 -17.81 16.08
CA LYS A 124 21.26 -17.10 15.72
C LYS A 124 21.78 -17.46 14.33
N LEU A 125 21.28 -18.57 13.77
CA LEU A 125 21.58 -19.00 12.41
C LEU A 125 20.48 -18.61 11.43
N ALA A 126 19.53 -17.76 11.81
CA ALA A 126 18.59 -17.16 10.88
C ALA A 126 19.09 -15.78 10.45
N PHE A 127 18.76 -15.38 9.23
CA PHE A 127 19.00 -14.03 8.72
C PHE A 127 17.67 -13.28 8.61
N ASP A 128 17.68 -11.98 8.86
CA ASP A 128 16.50 -11.15 8.69
C ASP A 128 16.14 -11.06 7.19
N VAL A 129 14.84 -11.00 6.91
CA VAL A 129 14.32 -10.76 5.55
C VAL A 129 13.78 -9.34 5.49
N GLY A 130 14.18 -8.59 4.46
CA GLY A 130 13.85 -7.16 4.36
C GLY A 130 14.00 -6.58 2.97
N LEU A 131 13.76 -5.28 2.85
CA LEU A 131 13.84 -4.55 1.60
C LEU A 131 15.14 -3.74 1.49
N GLN A 132 15.76 -3.73 0.30
CA GLN A 132 16.90 -2.87 -0.02
C GLN A 132 16.69 -2.14 -1.36
N GLU A 133 17.32 -0.97 -1.51
CA GLU A 133 17.19 -0.14 -2.73
C GLU A 133 18.04 -0.65 -3.89
N ASP A 134 19.17 -1.31 -3.59
CA ASP A 134 20.09 -1.83 -4.58
C ASP A 134 19.76 -3.28 -4.95
N THR A 135 20.07 -3.63 -6.20
CA THR A 135 20.05 -5.00 -6.71
C THR A 135 21.46 -5.59 -6.75
N THR A 136 22.43 -4.95 -6.09
CA THR A 136 23.84 -5.34 -6.22
C THR A 136 24.09 -6.64 -5.47
N GLY A 137 24.52 -7.66 -6.21
CA GLY A 137 24.88 -8.96 -5.67
C GLY A 137 23.71 -9.93 -5.54
N GLU A 138 23.95 -11.00 -4.79
CA GLU A 138 23.08 -12.18 -4.73
C GLU A 138 21.93 -12.05 -3.71
N ALA A 139 21.99 -11.06 -2.81
CA ALA A 139 21.10 -10.98 -1.65
C ALA A 139 19.61 -10.78 -2.01
N CYS A 140 19.32 -10.18 -3.16
CA CYS A 140 17.97 -9.92 -3.66
C CYS A 140 17.37 -11.06 -4.50
N TRP A 141 18.13 -12.14 -4.71
CA TRP A 141 17.73 -13.25 -5.60
C TRP A 141 17.24 -14.46 -4.81
N TRP A 142 16.14 -15.03 -5.29
CA TRP A 142 15.50 -16.20 -4.70
C TRP A 142 15.29 -17.28 -5.76
N THR A 143 15.76 -18.50 -5.54
CA THR A 143 15.42 -19.64 -6.37
C THR A 143 14.07 -20.23 -5.96
N ILE A 144 13.28 -20.69 -6.94
CA ILE A 144 11.96 -21.27 -6.71
C ILE A 144 11.96 -22.77 -6.98
N HIS A 145 11.52 -23.55 -6.00
CA HIS A 145 11.50 -25.01 -6.07
C HIS A 145 10.10 -25.58 -5.86
N PRO A 146 9.79 -26.75 -6.45
CA PRO A 146 8.50 -27.39 -6.27
C PRO A 146 8.35 -27.94 -4.84
N ALA A 147 7.21 -27.68 -4.21
CA ALA A 147 6.91 -28.17 -2.86
C ALA A 147 6.77 -29.69 -2.76
N SER A 148 6.45 -30.38 -3.87
CA SER A 148 6.23 -31.82 -3.89
C SER A 148 6.69 -32.45 -5.21
N LYS A 149 6.80 -33.78 -5.22
CA LYS A 149 7.16 -34.57 -6.41
C LYS A 149 6.11 -34.54 -7.55
N GLN A 150 4.99 -33.83 -7.38
CA GLN A 150 3.99 -33.61 -8.43
C GLN A 150 4.44 -32.59 -9.49
N ARG A 151 5.53 -31.86 -9.22
CA ARG A 151 6.16 -30.90 -10.12
C ARG A 151 7.65 -31.20 -10.19
N SER A 152 8.27 -30.81 -11.30
CA SER A 152 9.71 -31.00 -11.54
C SER A 152 10.38 -29.70 -11.97
N GLU A 153 11.70 -29.64 -11.78
CA GLU A 153 12.55 -28.57 -12.28
C GLU A 153 12.35 -28.34 -13.78
N GLY A 154 12.28 -27.08 -14.21
CA GLY A 154 12.00 -26.69 -15.60
C GLY A 154 10.51 -26.69 -15.99
N GLU A 155 9.60 -27.21 -15.16
CA GLU A 155 8.16 -27.08 -15.42
C GLU A 155 7.65 -25.65 -15.17
N LYS A 156 6.57 -25.27 -15.87
CA LYS A 156 5.91 -23.96 -15.71
C LYS A 156 5.16 -23.89 -14.38
N VAL A 157 5.38 -22.81 -13.64
CA VAL A 157 4.66 -22.53 -12.39
C VAL A 157 3.23 -22.10 -12.68
N ARG A 158 2.26 -22.82 -12.12
CA ARG A 158 0.82 -22.52 -12.27
C ARG A 158 0.36 -21.58 -11.16
N VAL A 159 -0.69 -20.80 -11.46
CA VAL A 159 -1.39 -20.02 -10.43
C VAL A 159 -1.93 -20.97 -9.36
N GLY A 160 -1.62 -20.69 -8.10
CA GLY A 160 -2.02 -21.52 -6.95
C GLY A 160 -1.11 -22.72 -6.66
N ASP A 161 0.01 -22.89 -7.37
CA ASP A 161 1.04 -23.83 -6.94
C ASP A 161 1.73 -23.32 -5.65
N ASP A 162 2.07 -24.23 -4.74
CA ASP A 162 2.92 -23.95 -3.57
C ASP A 162 4.40 -23.97 -3.97
N LEU A 163 5.14 -22.97 -3.52
CA LEU A 163 6.57 -22.78 -3.79
C LEU A 163 7.41 -22.89 -2.53
N ILE A 164 8.63 -23.37 -2.71
CA ILE A 164 9.73 -23.21 -1.75
C ILE A 164 10.66 -22.14 -2.32
N LEU A 165 10.90 -21.07 -1.57
CA LEU A 165 11.84 -20.01 -1.94
C LEU A 165 13.16 -20.19 -1.17
N VAL A 166 14.27 -20.20 -1.88
CA VAL A 166 15.62 -20.34 -1.32
C VAL A 166 16.48 -19.15 -1.73
N SER A 167 17.04 -18.44 -0.75
CA SER A 167 17.95 -17.31 -0.99
C SER A 167 19.19 -17.77 -1.74
N VAL A 168 19.59 -17.05 -2.77
CA VAL A 168 20.83 -17.34 -3.52
C VAL A 168 22.07 -17.05 -2.67
N SER A 169 22.09 -15.94 -1.93
CA SER A 169 23.27 -15.51 -1.18
C SER A 169 23.59 -16.35 0.06
N SER A 170 22.59 -17.02 0.63
CA SER A 170 22.71 -17.70 1.93
C SER A 170 22.29 -19.17 1.89
N GLU A 171 21.70 -19.63 0.79
CA GLU A 171 21.13 -20.99 0.65
C GLU A 171 20.09 -21.32 1.74
N ARG A 172 19.49 -20.31 2.35
CA ARG A 172 18.45 -20.44 3.38
C ARG A 172 17.05 -20.27 2.79
N TYR A 173 16.07 -20.94 3.37
CA TYR A 173 14.68 -20.87 2.99
C TYR A 173 14.03 -19.59 3.49
N LEU A 174 13.13 -18.99 2.70
CA LEU A 174 12.19 -18.00 3.20
C LEU A 174 11.23 -18.69 4.17
N HIS A 175 11.40 -18.41 5.46
CA HIS A 175 10.84 -19.21 6.54
C HIS A 175 9.84 -18.41 7.37
N LEU A 176 8.69 -19.03 7.65
CA LEU A 176 7.72 -18.55 8.63
C LEU A 176 8.11 -19.09 10.01
N SER A 177 8.71 -18.23 10.82
CA SER A 177 9.17 -18.57 12.16
C SER A 177 8.16 -18.19 13.22
N TYR A 178 8.02 -19.04 14.24
CA TYR A 178 7.26 -18.75 15.46
C TYR A 178 8.23 -18.62 16.64
N GLY A 179 8.38 -17.40 17.15
CA GLY A 179 9.31 -17.07 18.22
C GLY A 179 8.78 -15.98 19.14
N ASN A 180 9.13 -16.03 20.42
CA ASN A 180 8.70 -15.04 21.44
C ASN A 180 7.18 -14.77 21.46
N GLY A 181 6.36 -15.78 21.16
CA GLY A 181 4.89 -15.66 21.15
C GLY A 181 4.31 -14.94 19.93
N SER A 182 5.11 -14.69 18.89
CA SER A 182 4.67 -14.03 17.66
C SER A 182 5.22 -14.71 16.41
N LEU A 183 4.52 -14.57 15.29
CA LEU A 183 5.01 -15.00 13.99
C LEU A 183 5.85 -13.90 13.35
N HIS A 184 6.96 -14.30 12.74
CA HIS A 184 7.82 -13.42 11.95
C HIS A 184 8.36 -14.17 10.73
N VAL A 185 9.06 -13.44 9.86
CA VAL A 185 9.68 -13.99 8.66
C VAL A 185 11.17 -13.81 8.75
N ASP A 186 11.89 -14.92 8.56
CA ASP A 186 13.35 -14.95 8.52
C ASP A 186 13.82 -15.86 7.37
N ALA A 187 15.13 -15.89 7.13
CA ALA A 187 15.77 -16.82 6.23
C ALA A 187 16.53 -17.86 7.07
N ALA A 188 16.01 -19.10 7.10
CA ALA A 188 16.44 -20.16 7.99
C ALA A 188 16.51 -21.54 7.29
N PHE A 189 16.82 -22.61 8.03
CA PHE A 189 16.98 -23.97 7.47
C PHE A 189 15.67 -24.76 7.31
N GLN A 190 14.55 -24.22 7.79
CA GLN A 190 13.25 -24.88 7.71
C GLN A 190 12.43 -24.36 6.53
N GLN A 191 11.82 -25.27 5.79
CA GLN A 191 11.00 -24.95 4.63
C GLN A 191 9.65 -24.35 5.06
N THR A 192 9.14 -23.41 4.27
CA THR A 192 7.77 -22.91 4.36
C THR A 192 7.13 -22.98 2.98
N LEU A 193 5.89 -23.44 2.93
CA LEU A 193 5.11 -23.47 1.69
C LEU A 193 4.51 -22.09 1.45
N TRP A 194 4.90 -21.47 0.33
CA TRP A 194 4.41 -20.17 -0.10
C TRP A 194 3.55 -20.32 -1.36
N SER A 195 2.25 -20.07 -1.23
CA SER A 195 1.34 -19.95 -2.37
C SER A 195 1.48 -18.55 -2.99
N VAL A 196 1.62 -18.48 -4.30
CA VAL A 196 1.66 -17.21 -5.03
C VAL A 196 0.27 -16.87 -5.55
N ALA A 197 -0.33 -15.82 -5.00
CA ALA A 197 -1.63 -15.34 -5.47
C ALA A 197 -1.43 -14.14 -6.42
N PRO A 198 -1.90 -14.21 -7.69
CA PRO A 198 -1.82 -13.09 -8.60
C PRO A 198 -2.74 -11.97 -8.12
N ILE A 199 -2.26 -10.72 -8.15
CA ILE A 199 -3.01 -9.50 -7.81
C ILE A 199 -3.51 -8.82 -9.07
N SER A 200 -2.63 -8.65 -10.05
CA SER A 200 -2.93 -8.11 -11.38
C SER A 200 -1.93 -8.70 -12.39
N SER A 201 -2.29 -8.70 -13.68
CA SER A 201 -1.34 -9.09 -14.73
C SER A 201 -0.80 -7.86 -15.44
N GLY A 202 0.53 -7.79 -15.55
CA GLY A 202 1.19 -6.71 -16.30
C GLY A 202 0.97 -6.77 -17.81
N SER A 203 0.54 -7.93 -18.34
CA SER A 203 0.39 -8.17 -19.78
C SER A 203 -1.04 -8.00 -20.30
N GLU A 204 -2.06 -8.09 -19.44
CA GLU A 204 -3.48 -8.15 -19.82
C GLU A 204 -4.29 -6.91 -19.37
N ALA A 205 -3.65 -5.94 -18.71
CA ALA A 205 -4.32 -4.73 -18.23
C ALA A 205 -4.63 -3.74 -19.36
N ALA A 206 -5.90 -3.33 -19.48
CA ALA A 206 -6.31 -2.34 -20.47
C ALA A 206 -5.98 -0.92 -19.99
N GLN A 207 -5.36 -0.12 -20.84
CA GLN A 207 -5.00 1.26 -20.50
C GLN A 207 -6.23 2.17 -20.39
N GLY A 208 -6.22 3.08 -19.43
CA GLY A 208 -7.28 4.07 -19.22
C GLY A 208 -8.49 3.57 -18.42
N TYR A 209 -8.51 2.31 -17.99
CA TYR A 209 -9.59 1.72 -17.21
C TYR A 209 -9.25 1.64 -15.72
N LEU A 210 -10.28 1.73 -14.89
CA LEU A 210 -10.18 1.58 -13.44
C LEU A 210 -9.89 0.12 -13.08
N ILE A 211 -8.83 -0.08 -12.29
CA ILE A 211 -8.52 -1.37 -11.66
C ILE A 211 -8.60 -1.26 -10.14
N GLY A 212 -8.75 -2.40 -9.47
CA GLY A 212 -8.63 -2.43 -8.02
C GLY A 212 -7.22 -2.06 -7.56
N GLY A 213 -7.12 -1.46 -6.38
CA GLY A 213 -5.86 -0.93 -5.86
C GLY A 213 -5.45 0.43 -6.43
N ASP A 214 -6.20 1.00 -7.37
CA ASP A 214 -5.94 2.37 -7.83
C ASP A 214 -6.18 3.40 -6.72
N VAL A 215 -5.34 4.43 -6.75
CA VAL A 215 -5.53 5.68 -6.00
C VAL A 215 -6.07 6.74 -6.94
N LEU A 216 -7.19 7.34 -6.55
CA LEU A 216 -7.98 8.21 -7.41
C LEU A 216 -8.70 9.31 -6.63
N ARG A 217 -9.19 10.30 -7.38
CA ARG A 217 -10.10 11.34 -6.93
C ARG A 217 -11.50 11.08 -7.47
N LEU A 218 -12.49 11.34 -6.62
CA LEU A 218 -13.90 11.27 -6.94
C LEU A 218 -14.40 12.69 -7.19
N LEU A 219 -14.45 13.08 -8.47
CA LEU A 219 -14.84 14.42 -8.89
C LEU A 219 -16.36 14.49 -9.01
N HIS A 220 -16.97 15.55 -8.47
CA HIS A 220 -18.40 15.76 -8.47
C HIS A 220 -18.78 16.94 -9.37
N GLY A 221 -19.75 16.71 -10.27
CA GLY A 221 -20.20 17.72 -11.23
C GLY A 221 -19.08 18.18 -12.20
N HIS A 222 -19.28 19.38 -12.76
CA HIS A 222 -18.36 20.00 -13.73
C HIS A 222 -17.47 21.10 -13.12
N MET A 223 -17.53 21.33 -11.80
CA MET A 223 -16.99 22.52 -11.13
C MET A 223 -15.73 22.27 -10.27
N ASP A 224 -14.84 21.36 -10.67
CA ASP A 224 -13.61 21.04 -9.94
C ASP A 224 -13.82 20.73 -8.43
N GLU A 225 -14.98 20.16 -8.11
CA GLU A 225 -15.32 19.71 -6.76
C GLU A 225 -14.99 18.24 -6.60
N CYS A 226 -14.45 17.84 -5.45
CA CYS A 226 -14.11 16.45 -5.20
C CYS A 226 -14.43 16.00 -3.78
N LEU A 227 -14.62 14.70 -3.62
CA LEU A 227 -14.79 14.07 -2.31
C LEU A 227 -13.49 14.17 -1.50
N THR A 228 -13.58 14.73 -0.31
CA THR A 228 -12.43 15.00 0.57
C THR A 228 -12.80 14.86 2.04
N VAL A 229 -11.79 14.95 2.90
CA VAL A 229 -11.93 15.16 4.35
C VAL A 229 -11.46 16.57 4.76
N PRO A 230 -11.79 17.02 5.98
CA PRO A 230 -11.19 18.22 6.57
C PRO A 230 -9.64 18.14 6.64
N SER A 231 -9.00 19.31 6.60
CA SER A 231 -7.54 19.46 6.71
C SER A 231 -6.97 18.81 7.99
N GLY A 232 -5.68 18.46 7.96
CA GLY A 232 -4.92 17.93 9.10
C GLY A 232 -4.85 18.88 10.30
N GLU A 233 -5.07 20.18 10.09
CA GLU A 233 -5.17 21.18 11.17
C GLU A 233 -6.43 20.99 12.03
N HIS A 234 -7.47 20.35 11.47
CA HIS A 234 -8.65 19.97 12.21
C HIS A 234 -8.38 18.68 12.99
N GLY A 235 -8.86 18.61 14.24
CA GLY A 235 -8.63 17.44 15.10
C GLY A 235 -9.13 16.13 14.47
N GLU A 236 -8.53 15.01 14.89
CA GLU A 236 -8.80 13.66 14.37
C GLU A 236 -10.29 13.28 14.27
N GLU A 237 -11.13 13.78 15.18
CA GLU A 237 -12.57 13.53 15.15
C GLU A 237 -13.28 14.26 14.01
N GLN A 238 -12.89 15.51 13.73
CA GLN A 238 -13.44 16.27 12.60
C GLN A 238 -13.01 15.64 11.28
N ARG A 239 -11.79 15.11 11.19
CA ARG A 239 -11.30 14.40 10.00
C ARG A 239 -12.04 13.10 9.67
N ARG A 240 -13.02 12.68 10.49
CA ARG A 240 -13.88 11.52 10.20
C ARG A 240 -15.05 11.86 9.29
N THR A 241 -15.44 13.13 9.18
CA THR A 241 -16.53 13.53 8.28
C THR A 241 -16.02 13.66 6.85
N VAL A 242 -16.94 13.44 5.90
CA VAL A 242 -16.63 13.46 4.48
C VAL A 242 -17.44 14.55 3.81
N HIS A 243 -16.79 15.31 2.92
CA HIS A 243 -17.36 16.48 2.27
C HIS A 243 -17.04 16.49 0.78
N TYR A 244 -17.82 17.24 0.03
CA TYR A 244 -17.43 17.77 -1.26
C TYR A 244 -16.89 19.19 -1.06
N GLU A 245 -15.74 19.46 -1.67
CA GLU A 245 -15.06 20.74 -1.62
C GLU A 245 -14.42 21.04 -2.99
N GLY A 246 -14.53 22.30 -3.43
CA GLY A 246 -13.99 22.76 -4.71
C GLY A 246 -12.64 23.45 -4.59
N GLY A 247 -12.01 23.72 -5.73
CA GLY A 247 -10.79 24.52 -5.81
C GLY A 247 -9.52 23.71 -5.54
N ALA A 248 -8.64 24.23 -4.68
CA ALA A 248 -7.28 23.71 -4.51
C ALA A 248 -7.22 22.27 -3.95
N VAL A 249 -8.27 21.81 -3.27
CA VAL A 249 -8.32 20.45 -2.71
C VAL A 249 -8.19 19.34 -3.78
N SER A 250 -8.53 19.65 -5.03
CA SER A 250 -8.35 18.76 -6.19
C SER A 250 -6.89 18.39 -6.48
N VAL A 251 -5.93 19.09 -5.88
CA VAL A 251 -4.47 18.79 -5.96
C VAL A 251 -3.86 18.50 -4.59
N HIS A 252 -4.66 18.36 -3.53
CA HIS A 252 -4.18 18.03 -2.18
C HIS A 252 -4.26 16.52 -1.92
N ALA A 253 -3.51 16.03 -0.92
CA ALA A 253 -3.48 14.61 -0.57
C ALA A 253 -4.79 14.12 0.10
N ARG A 254 -5.51 15.00 0.81
CA ARG A 254 -6.80 14.71 1.48
C ARG A 254 -7.99 14.38 0.56
N SER A 255 -7.83 14.52 -0.76
CA SER A 255 -8.83 14.09 -1.75
C SER A 255 -8.52 12.73 -2.38
N LEU A 256 -7.46 12.04 -1.93
CA LEU A 256 -7.03 10.76 -2.47
C LEU A 256 -7.70 9.58 -1.78
N TRP A 257 -8.33 8.74 -2.60
CA TRP A 257 -9.02 7.53 -2.19
C TRP A 257 -8.41 6.32 -2.88
N ARG A 258 -8.19 5.25 -2.12
CA ARG A 258 -7.79 3.94 -2.64
C ARG A 258 -9.02 3.05 -2.73
N LEU A 259 -9.23 2.45 -3.90
CA LEU A 259 -10.28 1.46 -4.09
C LEU A 259 -9.74 0.06 -3.79
N GLU A 260 -10.31 -0.62 -2.81
CA GLU A 260 -9.90 -1.97 -2.41
C GLU A 260 -11.03 -2.97 -2.65
N THR A 261 -10.79 -4.00 -3.47
CA THR A 261 -11.81 -5.04 -3.71
C THR A 261 -11.94 -5.98 -2.50
N LEU A 262 -13.02 -6.77 -2.43
CA LEU A 262 -13.28 -7.68 -1.30
C LEU A 262 -12.55 -9.03 -1.40
N ARG A 263 -11.62 -9.19 -2.33
CA ARG A 263 -10.84 -10.43 -2.58
C ARG A 263 -9.34 -10.14 -2.50
N VAL A 264 -8.53 -11.18 -2.32
CA VAL A 264 -7.06 -11.05 -2.34
C VAL A 264 -6.53 -11.33 -3.74
N ALA A 265 -6.69 -12.56 -4.24
CA ALA A 265 -6.31 -12.91 -5.61
C ALA A 265 -7.14 -12.09 -6.60
N TRP A 266 -6.52 -11.57 -7.66
CA TRP A 266 -7.08 -10.66 -8.67
C TRP A 266 -7.74 -9.41 -8.07
N SER A 267 -7.25 -8.95 -6.92
CA SER A 267 -7.76 -7.73 -6.31
C SER A 267 -7.48 -6.48 -7.14
N GLY A 268 -6.49 -6.52 -8.04
CA GLY A 268 -6.17 -5.51 -9.04
C GLY A 268 -6.72 -5.79 -10.45
N SER A 269 -7.78 -6.59 -10.57
CA SER A 269 -8.54 -6.75 -11.82
C SER A 269 -9.33 -5.49 -12.18
N HIS A 270 -9.83 -5.42 -13.42
CA HIS A 270 -10.71 -4.33 -13.85
C HIS A 270 -11.98 -4.29 -13.01
N ILE A 271 -12.36 -3.08 -12.57
CA ILE A 271 -13.59 -2.88 -11.80
C ILE A 271 -14.78 -2.86 -12.76
N ARG A 272 -15.77 -3.70 -12.45
CA ARG A 272 -17.02 -3.82 -13.19
C ARG A 272 -18.15 -3.07 -12.50
N TRP A 273 -19.17 -2.71 -13.27
CA TRP A 273 -20.42 -2.18 -12.70
C TRP A 273 -21.05 -3.20 -11.75
N GLY A 274 -21.51 -2.74 -10.58
CA GLY A 274 -22.08 -3.63 -9.57
C GLY A 274 -21.06 -4.42 -8.73
N GLN A 275 -19.75 -4.27 -8.97
CA GLN A 275 -18.73 -4.99 -8.21
C GLN A 275 -18.51 -4.35 -6.83
N PRO A 276 -18.53 -5.13 -5.74
CA PRO A 276 -18.28 -4.63 -4.40
C PRO A 276 -16.82 -4.21 -4.18
N PHE A 277 -16.63 -3.07 -3.52
CA PHE A 277 -15.35 -2.58 -3.04
C PHE A 277 -15.49 -1.78 -1.74
N ARG A 278 -14.34 -1.53 -1.09
CA ARG A 278 -14.15 -0.58 0.01
C ARG A 278 -13.44 0.67 -0.53
N LEU A 279 -13.74 1.82 0.07
CA LEU A 279 -12.99 3.06 -0.14
C LEU A 279 -12.15 3.36 1.09
N ARG A 280 -10.84 3.42 0.91
CA ARG A 280 -9.88 3.77 1.94
C ARG A 280 -9.31 5.16 1.67
N HIS A 281 -9.44 6.07 2.62
CA HIS A 281 -8.81 7.37 2.51
C HIS A 281 -7.29 7.24 2.72
N VAL A 282 -6.47 7.75 1.79
CA VAL A 282 -5.04 7.39 1.73
C VAL A 282 -4.25 7.91 2.94
N THR A 283 -4.35 9.20 3.26
CA THR A 283 -3.51 9.84 4.30
C THR A 283 -3.94 9.46 5.72
N THR A 284 -5.25 9.44 6.00
CA THR A 284 -5.75 8.99 7.33
C THR A 284 -5.70 7.47 7.49
N GLY A 285 -5.84 6.77 6.37
CA GLY A 285 -5.83 5.33 6.34
C GLY A 285 -7.05 4.59 6.82
N LYS A 286 -8.13 5.32 7.05
CA LYS A 286 -9.44 4.87 7.50
C LYS A 286 -10.35 4.55 6.31
N TYR A 287 -11.44 3.85 6.57
CA TYR A 287 -12.40 3.38 5.57
C TYR A 287 -13.71 4.15 5.64
N LEU A 288 -14.23 4.54 4.48
CA LEU A 288 -15.57 5.08 4.36
C LEU A 288 -16.57 4.01 4.83
N SER A 289 -17.41 4.36 5.81
CA SER A 289 -18.31 3.42 6.47
C SER A 289 -19.68 4.05 6.69
N LEU A 290 -20.73 3.30 6.43
CA LEU A 290 -22.09 3.65 6.82
C LEU A 290 -22.43 2.99 8.16
N MET A 291 -22.59 3.84 9.17
CA MET A 291 -22.90 3.41 10.53
C MET A 291 -24.39 3.07 10.70
N GLU A 292 -24.75 2.41 11.80
CA GLU A 292 -26.14 1.99 12.08
C GLU A 292 -27.11 3.17 12.21
N ASP A 293 -26.64 4.31 12.71
CA ASP A 293 -27.38 5.57 12.80
C ASP A 293 -27.49 6.31 11.46
N LYS A 294 -27.07 5.67 10.36
CA LYS A 294 -26.99 6.22 8.99
C LYS A 294 -25.98 7.35 8.82
N SER A 295 -25.07 7.56 9.78
CA SER A 295 -23.95 8.47 9.58
C SER A 295 -22.90 7.87 8.64
N LEU A 296 -22.37 8.71 7.75
CA LEU A 296 -21.28 8.36 6.83
C LEU A 296 -19.98 8.94 7.39
N LEU A 297 -19.08 8.06 7.83
CA LEU A 297 -17.86 8.43 8.56
C LEU A 297 -16.65 7.60 8.11
N LEU A 298 -15.46 8.11 8.38
CA LEU A 298 -14.23 7.33 8.29
C LEU A 298 -13.95 6.55 9.58
N MET A 299 -13.81 5.24 9.44
CA MET A 299 -13.58 4.31 10.55
C MET A 299 -12.23 3.61 10.43
N ASP A 300 -11.62 3.29 11.57
CA ASP A 300 -10.39 2.49 11.62
C ASP A 300 -10.62 1.08 11.06
N LYS A 301 -9.54 0.41 10.61
CA LYS A 301 -9.64 -0.89 9.93
C LYS A 301 -10.33 -1.95 10.79
N GLU A 302 -10.16 -1.88 12.11
CA GLU A 302 -10.74 -2.83 13.07
C GLU A 302 -12.29 -2.75 13.12
N LYS A 303 -12.87 -1.67 12.61
CA LYS A 303 -14.33 -1.42 12.56
C LYS A 303 -14.88 -1.37 11.13
N ALA A 304 -14.09 -1.77 10.14
CA ALA A 304 -14.40 -1.65 8.72
C ALA A 304 -14.90 -2.97 8.11
N ASP A 305 -15.94 -3.56 8.70
CA ASP A 305 -16.52 -4.81 8.20
C ASP A 305 -17.17 -4.64 6.82
N VAL A 306 -17.37 -5.74 6.10
CA VAL A 306 -18.00 -5.71 4.76
C VAL A 306 -19.42 -5.12 4.83
N LYS A 307 -20.16 -5.32 5.92
CA LYS A 307 -21.54 -4.85 6.05
C LYS A 307 -21.66 -3.32 6.02
N SER A 308 -20.70 -2.63 6.63
CA SER A 308 -20.67 -1.17 6.72
C SER A 308 -19.87 -0.48 5.60
N THR A 309 -18.96 -1.20 4.94
CA THR A 309 -17.98 -0.61 4.01
C THR A 309 -18.10 -1.07 2.57
N ALA A 310 -19.04 -1.97 2.25
CA ALA A 310 -19.22 -2.46 0.88
C ALA A 310 -20.04 -1.47 0.03
N PHE A 311 -19.36 -0.81 -0.89
CA PHE A 311 -19.94 0.05 -1.91
C PHE A 311 -19.80 -0.57 -3.30
N THR A 312 -20.54 -0.03 -4.25
CA THR A 312 -20.42 -0.37 -5.67
C THR A 312 -20.57 0.87 -6.55
N PHE A 313 -19.94 0.84 -7.72
CA PHE A 313 -20.25 1.76 -8.80
C PHE A 313 -21.44 1.27 -9.61
N ARG A 314 -22.29 2.21 -10.04
CA ARG A 314 -23.43 2.01 -10.93
C ARG A 314 -23.37 3.04 -12.04
N SER A 315 -23.85 2.67 -13.23
CA SER A 315 -23.94 3.56 -14.40
C SER A 315 -25.17 4.46 -14.37
N SER A 316 -26.20 4.09 -13.60
CA SER A 316 -27.41 4.89 -13.37
C SER A 316 -28.04 4.50 -12.03
N LYS A 317 -29.01 5.31 -11.58
CA LYS A 317 -29.83 5.05 -10.38
C LYS A 317 -31.05 4.16 -10.64
N GLU A 318 -31.13 3.56 -11.82
CA GLU A 318 -32.25 2.68 -12.16
C GLU A 318 -32.15 1.34 -11.41
N LYS A 319 -33.31 0.77 -11.09
CA LYS A 319 -33.41 -0.56 -10.49
C LYS A 319 -33.06 -1.62 -11.53
N LEU A 320 -31.76 -1.83 -11.76
CA LEU A 320 -31.28 -2.96 -12.54
C LEU A 320 -31.26 -4.20 -11.66
N ASP A 321 -31.82 -5.29 -12.17
CA ASP A 321 -31.77 -6.60 -11.55
C ASP A 321 -30.30 -7.04 -11.45
N VAL A 322 -29.80 -7.13 -10.23
CA VAL A 322 -28.38 -7.46 -9.97
C VAL A 322 -28.27 -8.97 -10.06
N GLY A 323 -28.28 -9.49 -11.30
CA GLY A 323 -27.96 -10.90 -11.53
C GLY A 323 -26.63 -11.24 -10.88
N VAL A 324 -26.53 -12.45 -10.31
CA VAL A 324 -25.30 -12.95 -9.68
C VAL A 324 -24.19 -13.00 -10.74
N ARG A 325 -23.34 -11.97 -10.77
CA ARG A 325 -22.19 -11.93 -11.66
C ARG A 325 -21.15 -12.91 -11.13
N LYS A 326 -20.80 -13.91 -11.94
CA LYS A 326 -19.74 -14.87 -11.60
C LYS A 326 -18.41 -14.14 -11.38
N GLU A 327 -17.66 -14.65 -10.41
CA GLU A 327 -16.27 -14.28 -10.24
C GLU A 327 -15.47 -14.68 -11.49
N VAL A 328 -14.50 -13.85 -11.85
CA VAL A 328 -13.63 -14.05 -13.00
C VAL A 328 -12.21 -14.26 -12.48
N ASP A 329 -11.56 -15.32 -12.95
CA ASP A 329 -10.14 -15.54 -12.78
C ASP A 329 -9.41 -14.88 -13.95
N GLY A 330 -8.67 -13.81 -13.66
CA GLY A 330 -8.04 -12.94 -14.66
C GLY A 330 -8.39 -11.47 -14.47
N MET A 331 -7.93 -10.64 -15.41
CA MET A 331 -8.18 -9.19 -15.39
C MET A 331 -9.66 -8.81 -15.58
N GLY A 332 -10.49 -9.69 -16.15
CA GLY A 332 -11.91 -9.42 -16.37
C GLY A 332 -12.19 -8.34 -17.42
N THR A 333 -13.46 -7.99 -17.59
CA THR A 333 -13.94 -6.99 -18.56
C THR A 333 -13.62 -5.56 -18.10
N SER A 334 -13.00 -4.76 -18.97
CA SER A 334 -12.71 -3.35 -18.74
C SER A 334 -13.95 -2.48 -19.00
N GLU A 335 -14.70 -2.13 -17.93
CA GLU A 335 -16.00 -1.43 -18.03
C GLU A 335 -15.94 0.05 -17.67
N ILE A 336 -15.20 0.42 -16.62
CA ILE A 336 -15.16 1.79 -16.08
C ILE A 336 -13.88 2.49 -16.55
N LYS A 337 -14.02 3.59 -17.27
CA LYS A 337 -12.93 4.35 -17.88
C LYS A 337 -12.73 5.70 -17.18
N TYR A 338 -11.47 6.05 -16.91
CA TYR A 338 -11.11 7.38 -16.38
C TYR A 338 -11.50 8.48 -17.36
N GLY A 339 -12.08 9.58 -16.85
CA GLY A 339 -12.51 10.75 -17.64
C GLY A 339 -13.81 10.58 -18.46
N ASP A 340 -14.16 9.36 -18.86
CA ASP A 340 -15.33 9.11 -19.73
C ASP A 340 -16.53 8.52 -18.99
N SER A 341 -16.29 7.75 -17.93
CA SER A 341 -17.38 7.10 -17.17
C SER A 341 -17.92 8.00 -16.08
N VAL A 342 -19.24 8.18 -16.09
CA VAL A 342 -19.98 8.81 -14.98
C VAL A 342 -20.45 7.72 -14.03
N CYS A 343 -20.00 7.79 -12.79
CA CYS A 343 -20.22 6.76 -11.77
C CYS A 343 -21.15 7.26 -10.67
N TYR A 344 -22.05 6.39 -10.21
CA TYR A 344 -22.83 6.60 -9.00
C TYR A 344 -22.40 5.59 -7.94
N ILE A 345 -22.13 6.04 -6.72
CA ILE A 345 -21.75 5.16 -5.61
C ILE A 345 -23.02 4.76 -4.84
N GLN A 346 -23.22 3.46 -4.68
CA GLN A 346 -24.30 2.88 -3.89
C GLN A 346 -23.72 2.00 -2.78
N HIS A 347 -24.28 2.09 -1.56
CA HIS A 347 -23.97 1.16 -0.49
C HIS A 347 -24.74 -0.15 -0.67
N ILE A 348 -24.04 -1.28 -0.67
CA ILE A 348 -24.60 -2.56 -1.10
C ILE A 348 -25.68 -3.07 -0.15
N ASN A 349 -25.44 -3.01 1.16
CA ASN A 349 -26.35 -3.61 2.13
C ASN A 349 -27.64 -2.79 2.33
N THR A 350 -27.60 -1.47 2.15
CA THR A 350 -28.75 -0.59 2.39
C THR A 350 -29.40 -0.07 1.11
N GLY A 351 -28.72 -0.17 -0.04
CA GLY A 351 -29.17 0.38 -1.32
C GLY A 351 -29.14 1.92 -1.39
N LEU A 352 -28.63 2.60 -0.37
CA LEU A 352 -28.55 4.06 -0.33
C LEU A 352 -27.48 4.57 -1.30
N TRP A 353 -27.72 5.74 -1.88
CA TRP A 353 -26.85 6.45 -2.81
C TRP A 353 -26.02 7.49 -2.10
N LEU A 354 -24.73 7.58 -2.45
CA LEU A 354 -23.89 8.68 -2.02
C LEU A 354 -24.37 9.98 -2.69
N THR A 355 -24.62 11.00 -1.88
CA THR A 355 -25.04 12.32 -2.32
C THR A 355 -24.54 13.37 -1.31
N TYR A 356 -24.97 14.62 -1.43
CA TYR A 356 -24.64 15.69 -0.50
C TYR A 356 -25.86 16.16 0.28
N GLN A 357 -25.63 16.67 1.49
CA GLN A 357 -26.63 17.38 2.27
C GLN A 357 -26.80 18.79 1.70
N SER A 358 -28.03 19.16 1.32
CA SER A 358 -28.35 20.49 0.81
C SER A 358 -28.01 21.56 1.86
N VAL A 359 -27.28 22.59 1.45
CA VAL A 359 -26.80 23.65 2.35
C VAL A 359 -27.93 24.66 2.61
N ASP A 360 -28.16 25.03 3.87
CA ASP A 360 -29.17 26.04 4.24
C ASP A 360 -28.72 27.44 3.77
N VAL A 361 -29.66 28.32 3.39
CA VAL A 361 -29.40 29.63 2.77
C VAL A 361 -28.55 30.54 3.68
N LYS A 362 -28.55 30.29 4.99
CA LYS A 362 -27.73 31.00 5.98
C LYS A 362 -26.24 30.62 5.94
N SER A 363 -25.90 29.37 5.68
CA SER A 363 -24.52 28.88 5.60
C SER A 363 -23.76 29.42 4.39
N VAL A 364 -24.46 29.62 3.26
CA VAL A 364 -23.87 30.21 2.05
C VAL A 364 -23.39 31.65 2.29
N ARG A 365 -24.07 32.43 3.16
CA ARG A 365 -23.64 33.78 3.54
C ARG A 365 -22.39 33.82 4.43
N MET A 366 -22.03 32.70 5.08
CA MET A 366 -20.83 32.58 5.90
C MET A 366 -19.60 32.05 5.13
N GLY A 367 -19.73 31.84 3.81
CA GLY A 367 -18.60 31.47 2.96
C GLY A 367 -18.15 30.01 3.04
N SER A 368 -18.90 29.11 3.70
CA SER A 368 -18.54 27.68 3.70
C SER A 368 -18.91 27.04 2.36
N ILE A 369 -17.89 26.71 1.56
CA ILE A 369 -18.03 26.06 0.24
C ILE A 369 -18.19 24.53 0.38
N GLN A 370 -18.06 23.99 1.59
CA GLN A 370 -18.11 22.55 1.84
C GLN A 370 -19.54 22.01 1.96
N ARG A 371 -19.84 20.93 1.23
CA ARG A 371 -21.12 20.20 1.31
C ARG A 371 -20.89 18.84 1.95
N LYS A 372 -21.60 18.52 3.03
CA LYS A 372 -21.43 17.24 3.72
C LYS A 372 -21.93 16.08 2.84
N ALA A 373 -21.10 15.06 2.64
CA ALA A 373 -21.51 13.84 1.96
C ALA A 373 -22.38 12.97 2.88
N ILE A 374 -23.45 12.41 2.33
CA ILE A 374 -24.44 11.58 3.05
C ILE A 374 -24.90 10.41 2.17
N MET A 375 -25.57 9.43 2.78
CA MET A 375 -26.21 8.33 2.09
C MET A 375 -27.74 8.54 2.08
N HIS A 376 -28.35 8.65 0.90
CA HIS A 376 -29.79 8.95 0.73
C HIS A 376 -30.51 7.91 -0.14
N HIS A 377 -31.83 7.77 0.02
CA HIS A 377 -32.60 6.75 -0.73
C HIS A 377 -32.79 7.09 -2.21
N GLU A 378 -32.83 8.39 -2.55
CA GLU A 378 -32.92 8.88 -3.93
C GLU A 378 -31.60 9.50 -4.43
N GLY A 379 -30.90 10.23 -3.56
CA GLY A 379 -29.84 11.18 -3.93
C GLY A 379 -30.30 12.27 -4.91
N HIS A 380 -29.40 13.18 -5.27
CA HIS A 380 -29.67 14.25 -6.23
C HIS A 380 -29.40 13.82 -7.68
N MET A 381 -29.90 14.58 -8.67
CA MET A 381 -29.73 14.24 -10.10
C MET A 381 -28.30 14.51 -10.61
N ASP A 382 -27.56 15.37 -9.92
CA ASP A 382 -26.20 15.81 -10.21
C ASP A 382 -25.13 14.99 -9.46
N ASP A 383 -25.49 13.86 -8.83
CA ASP A 383 -24.56 12.99 -8.08
C ASP A 383 -23.49 12.30 -8.95
N GLY A 384 -23.55 12.42 -10.28
CA GLY A 384 -22.62 11.76 -11.20
C GLY A 384 -21.17 12.11 -10.89
N LEU A 385 -20.34 11.08 -10.66
CA LEU A 385 -18.93 11.23 -10.32
C LEU A 385 -18.04 10.87 -11.51
N ASN A 386 -17.13 11.78 -11.85
CA ASN A 386 -16.02 11.47 -12.75
C ASN A 386 -14.83 10.97 -11.94
N LEU A 387 -14.13 9.97 -12.45
CA LEU A 387 -12.94 9.41 -11.80
C LEU A 387 -11.68 10.02 -12.41
N SER A 388 -10.77 10.48 -11.56
CA SER A 388 -9.44 10.95 -11.96
C SER A 388 -8.36 10.16 -11.24
N ARG A 389 -7.51 9.47 -12.01
CA ARG A 389 -6.41 8.66 -11.45
C ARG A 389 -5.33 9.59 -10.89
N SER A 390 -4.86 9.32 -9.68
CA SER A 390 -3.72 10.07 -9.14
C SER A 390 -2.43 9.73 -9.90
N GLN A 391 -1.50 10.68 -9.94
CA GLN A 391 -0.16 10.39 -10.42
C GLN A 391 0.56 9.46 -9.44
N HIS A 392 1.42 8.57 -9.94
CA HIS A 392 2.13 7.60 -9.11
C HIS A 392 2.95 8.27 -7.99
N GLU A 393 3.66 9.37 -8.30
CA GLU A 393 4.44 10.11 -7.29
C GLU A 393 3.54 10.66 -6.18
N GLU A 394 2.42 11.28 -6.55
CA GLU A 394 1.45 11.84 -5.60
C GLU A 394 0.86 10.77 -4.68
N SER A 395 0.42 9.64 -5.24
CA SER A 395 -0.06 8.49 -4.45
C SER A 395 1.02 7.99 -3.49
N ARG A 396 2.27 7.92 -3.95
CA ARG A 396 3.41 7.52 -3.11
C ARG A 396 3.62 8.52 -1.98
N THR A 397 3.64 9.81 -2.27
CA THR A 397 3.80 10.88 -1.26
C THR A 397 2.71 10.81 -0.20
N ALA A 398 1.45 10.65 -0.60
CA ALA A 398 0.33 10.57 0.34
C ALA A 398 0.45 9.38 1.31
N ARG A 399 1.00 8.25 0.86
CA ARG A 399 1.26 7.11 1.73
C ARG A 399 2.49 7.33 2.63
N VAL A 400 3.56 7.97 2.13
CA VAL A 400 4.69 8.40 3.00
C VAL A 400 4.20 9.33 4.12
N ILE A 401 3.31 10.27 3.80
CA ILE A 401 2.67 11.16 4.78
C ILE A 401 1.96 10.32 5.84
N ARG A 402 1.08 9.39 5.44
CA ARG A 402 0.40 8.49 6.39
C ARG A 402 1.37 7.77 7.33
N SER A 403 2.40 7.12 6.78
CA SER A 403 3.34 6.31 7.57
C SER A 403 4.14 7.19 8.53
N THR A 404 4.52 8.40 8.10
CA THR A 404 5.17 9.41 8.95
C THR A 404 4.25 9.89 10.07
N VAL A 405 3.01 10.28 9.75
CA VAL A 405 2.00 10.72 10.72
C VAL A 405 1.74 9.66 11.77
N PHE A 406 1.58 8.41 11.35
CA PHE A 406 1.35 7.29 12.26
C PHE A 406 2.52 7.07 13.23
N LEU A 407 3.74 7.02 12.69
CA LEU A 407 4.95 6.79 13.48
C LEU A 407 5.20 7.92 14.48
N PHE A 408 5.09 9.18 14.03
CA PHE A 408 5.36 10.34 14.88
C PHE A 408 4.28 10.51 15.95
N ASN A 409 2.99 10.29 15.64
CA ASN A 409 1.96 10.27 16.68
C ASN A 409 2.17 9.17 17.71
N ARG A 410 2.63 7.98 17.30
CA ARG A 410 3.00 6.90 18.24
C ARG A 410 4.15 7.35 19.14
N PHE A 411 5.17 7.99 18.57
CA PHE A 411 6.32 8.51 19.29
C PHE A 411 5.92 9.61 20.29
N ILE A 412 5.15 10.61 19.86
CA ILE A 412 4.61 11.71 20.68
C ILE A 412 3.83 11.17 21.87
N ARG A 413 2.92 10.21 21.65
CA ARG A 413 2.16 9.57 22.75
C ARG A 413 3.07 8.84 23.73
N GLY A 414 4.16 8.24 23.24
CA GLY A 414 5.19 7.63 24.08
C GLY A 414 5.90 8.66 24.96
N LEU A 415 6.30 9.81 24.39
CA LEU A 415 6.90 10.92 25.13
C LEU A 415 5.94 11.48 26.19
N ASP A 416 4.66 11.66 25.85
CA ASP A 416 3.63 12.11 26.79
C ASP A 416 3.44 11.14 27.96
N ALA A 417 3.54 9.83 27.69
CA ALA A 417 3.46 8.80 28.72
C ALA A 417 4.68 8.81 29.66
N LEU A 418 5.86 9.13 29.14
CA LEU A 418 7.09 9.29 29.94
C LEU A 418 7.02 10.56 30.79
N SER A 419 6.62 11.69 30.21
CA SER A 419 6.50 12.98 30.91
C SER A 419 5.55 12.93 32.12
N LYS A 420 4.50 12.10 32.05
CA LYS A 420 3.49 11.95 33.12
C LYS A 420 3.86 10.96 34.23
N LYS A 421 4.94 10.15 34.10
CA LYS A 421 5.27 9.08 35.06
C LYS A 421 6.55 9.36 35.84
N VAL A 422 6.46 9.28 37.18
CA VAL A 422 7.58 9.47 38.12
C VAL A 422 8.38 8.17 38.39
N LYS A 423 7.93 6.97 37.98
CA LYS A 423 8.76 5.74 37.87
C LYS A 423 8.03 4.49 37.31
N SER A 424 8.83 3.65 36.62
CA SER A 424 8.71 2.20 36.33
C SER A 424 7.55 1.66 35.45
N SER A 425 7.45 2.11 34.21
CA SER A 425 7.06 1.20 33.13
C SER A 425 7.97 1.46 31.95
N THR A 426 8.65 0.44 31.43
CA THR A 426 9.40 0.52 30.18
C THR A 426 8.43 0.90 29.07
N VAL A 427 8.43 2.17 28.66
CA VAL A 427 7.70 2.61 27.47
C VAL A 427 8.55 2.25 26.28
N ASP A 428 8.06 1.33 25.44
CA ASP A 428 8.74 0.97 24.20
C ASP A 428 8.58 2.10 23.17
N LEU A 429 9.62 2.94 23.07
CA LEU A 429 9.70 4.01 22.08
C LEU A 429 10.28 3.46 20.77
N PRO A 430 9.67 3.76 19.60
CA PRO A 430 10.14 3.28 18.30
C PRO A 430 11.35 4.09 17.79
N ILE A 431 12.44 4.18 18.55
CA ILE A 431 13.60 5.05 18.26
C ILE A 431 14.27 4.68 16.93
N GLU A 432 14.53 3.39 16.69
CA GLU A 432 15.15 2.94 15.43
C GLU A 432 14.29 3.29 14.21
N SER A 433 12.98 3.06 14.29
CA SER A 433 12.05 3.38 13.19
C SER A 433 11.96 4.89 12.95
N VAL A 434 11.94 5.70 14.02
CA VAL A 434 11.93 7.18 13.89
C VAL A 434 13.22 7.67 13.24
N SER A 435 14.37 7.17 13.68
CA SER A 435 15.68 7.52 13.11
C SER A 435 15.75 7.17 11.62
N LEU A 436 15.37 5.94 11.25
CA LEU A 436 15.35 5.50 9.85
C LEU A 436 14.36 6.32 9.01
N SER A 437 13.16 6.59 9.54
CA SER A 437 12.16 7.40 8.83
C SER A 437 12.66 8.83 8.59
N LEU A 438 13.41 9.43 9.51
CA LEU A 438 13.99 10.76 9.32
C LEU A 438 15.09 10.74 8.26
N GLN A 439 15.96 9.73 8.26
CA GLN A 439 16.98 9.55 7.22
C GLN A 439 16.35 9.39 5.84
N ASP A 440 15.28 8.59 5.74
CA ASP A 440 14.54 8.42 4.50
C ASP A 440 13.87 9.73 4.05
N LEU A 441 13.32 10.53 4.96
CA LEU A 441 12.74 11.84 4.64
C LEU A 441 13.81 12.81 4.13
N ILE A 442 15.01 12.82 4.72
CA ILE A 442 16.13 13.63 4.25
C ILE A 442 16.50 13.26 2.82
N GLY A 443 16.63 11.96 2.53
CA GLY A 443 16.89 11.47 1.16
C GLY A 443 15.72 11.78 0.21
N TYR A 444 14.48 11.65 0.68
CA TYR A 444 13.28 11.92 -0.10
C TYR A 444 13.21 13.38 -0.54
N PHE A 445 13.54 14.34 0.33
CA PHE A 445 13.55 15.76 0.00
C PHE A 445 14.90 16.29 -0.54
N HIS A 446 15.83 15.39 -0.88
CA HIS A 446 17.13 15.80 -1.37
C HIS A 446 17.01 16.61 -2.68
N PRO A 447 17.63 17.80 -2.78
CA PRO A 447 17.65 18.59 -4.00
C PRO A 447 18.31 17.84 -5.18
N PRO A 448 17.93 18.13 -6.43
CA PRO A 448 18.64 17.58 -7.57
C PRO A 448 20.08 18.10 -7.64
N ASP A 449 21.00 17.25 -8.10
CA ASP A 449 22.42 17.58 -8.32
C ASP A 449 22.57 18.82 -9.23
N GLU A 450 23.57 19.64 -8.92
CA GLU A 450 23.86 20.84 -9.69
C GLU A 450 24.31 20.55 -11.12
N HIS A 451 24.94 19.39 -11.34
CA HIS A 451 25.50 18.97 -12.63
C HIS A 451 24.48 18.30 -13.57
N LEU A 452 23.22 18.16 -13.15
CA LEU A 452 22.15 17.66 -14.02
C LEU A 452 21.89 18.63 -15.17
N GLU A 453 21.48 18.08 -16.31
CA GLU A 453 20.99 18.86 -17.44
C GLU A 453 19.84 19.78 -16.99
N HIS A 454 19.78 20.99 -17.54
CA HIS A 454 18.83 22.01 -17.10
C HIS A 454 17.37 21.51 -17.15
N GLU A 455 16.97 20.79 -18.21
CA GLU A 455 15.62 20.26 -18.34
C GLU A 455 15.28 19.25 -17.23
N ASP A 456 16.15 18.27 -17.01
CA ASP A 456 16.01 17.27 -15.95
C ASP A 456 15.99 17.91 -14.55
N LYS A 457 16.83 18.93 -14.33
CA LYS A 457 16.87 19.70 -13.09
C LYS A 457 15.53 20.40 -12.84
N GLN A 458 14.96 21.07 -13.84
CA GLN A 458 13.65 21.73 -13.71
C GLN A 458 12.53 20.72 -13.45
N ASN A 459 12.55 19.55 -14.09
CA ASN A 459 11.57 18.48 -13.86
C ASN A 459 11.64 17.98 -12.41
N ARG A 460 12.85 17.70 -11.89
CA ARG A 460 13.04 17.25 -10.51
C ARG A 460 12.68 18.32 -9.48
N LEU A 461 12.96 19.59 -9.75
CA LEU A 461 12.56 20.70 -8.87
C LEU A 461 11.03 20.85 -8.79
N ARG A 462 10.32 20.70 -9.93
CA ARG A 462 8.84 20.71 -9.93
C ARG A 462 8.26 19.56 -9.11
N ALA A 463 8.79 18.35 -9.30
CA ALA A 463 8.40 17.17 -8.52
C ALA A 463 8.70 17.35 -7.01
N LEU A 464 9.88 17.84 -6.66
CA LEU A 464 10.26 18.15 -5.27
C LEU A 464 9.31 19.18 -4.63
N LYS A 465 9.00 20.28 -5.34
CA LYS A 465 8.07 21.29 -4.85
C LYS A 465 6.66 20.72 -4.65
N ASN A 466 6.19 19.88 -5.57
CA ASN A 466 4.90 19.22 -5.41
C ASN A 466 4.86 18.36 -4.13
N ARG A 467 5.90 17.56 -3.90
CA ARG A 467 6.03 16.76 -2.66
C ARG A 467 6.04 17.62 -1.41
N GLN A 468 6.77 18.73 -1.41
CA GLN A 468 6.80 19.69 -0.30
C GLN A 468 5.41 20.28 -0.01
N ASN A 469 4.68 20.70 -1.05
CA ASN A 469 3.33 21.22 -0.93
C ASN A 469 2.38 20.18 -0.30
N LEU A 470 2.43 18.93 -0.75
CA LEU A 470 1.58 17.86 -0.19
C LEU A 470 1.81 17.65 1.31
N PHE A 471 3.07 17.75 1.77
CA PHE A 471 3.39 17.67 3.20
C PHE A 471 2.89 18.90 3.98
N GLN A 472 3.00 20.08 3.39
CA GLN A 472 2.51 21.32 4.01
C GLN A 472 0.99 21.28 4.22
N GLU A 473 0.23 20.88 3.19
CA GLU A 473 -1.23 20.80 3.24
C GLU A 473 -1.78 19.77 4.24
N GLU A 474 -0.99 18.73 4.55
CA GLU A 474 -1.33 17.74 5.57
C GLU A 474 -0.85 18.13 6.98
N GLY A 475 -0.31 19.35 7.15
CA GLY A 475 0.10 19.88 8.46
C GLY A 475 1.37 19.24 9.02
N MET A 476 2.20 18.64 8.17
CA MET A 476 3.36 17.85 8.62
C MET A 476 4.41 18.67 9.37
N ILE A 477 4.53 19.97 9.08
CA ILE A 477 5.46 20.87 9.79
C ILE A 477 5.07 20.98 11.26
N ASN A 478 3.78 21.16 11.56
CA ASN A 478 3.29 21.26 12.94
C ASN A 478 3.57 19.97 13.72
N LEU A 479 3.42 18.80 13.08
CA LEU A 479 3.74 17.51 13.70
C LEU A 479 5.23 17.37 14.04
N VAL A 480 6.12 17.86 13.17
CA VAL A 480 7.57 17.88 13.44
C VAL A 480 7.89 18.83 14.59
N LEU A 481 7.32 20.04 14.59
CA LEU A 481 7.48 21.00 15.69
C LEU A 481 6.98 20.42 17.01
N GLU A 482 5.85 19.71 17.00
CA GLU A 482 5.30 19.05 18.17
C GLU A 482 6.24 18.00 18.78
N CYS A 483 6.96 17.24 17.94
CA CYS A 483 8.03 16.34 18.38
C CYS A 483 9.20 17.13 19.00
N ILE A 484 9.62 18.24 18.38
CA ILE A 484 10.72 19.08 18.87
C ILE A 484 10.38 19.67 20.24
N ASP A 485 9.18 20.23 20.39
CA ASP A 485 8.72 20.86 21.63
C ASP A 485 8.75 19.89 22.81
N ARG A 486 8.32 18.64 22.59
CA ARG A 486 8.35 17.60 23.64
C ARG A 486 9.75 17.12 23.98
N LEU A 487 10.66 17.08 23.01
CA LEU A 487 12.05 16.73 23.23
C LEU A 487 12.84 17.88 23.88
N HIS A 488 12.43 19.13 23.66
CA HIS A 488 13.10 20.32 24.21
C HIS A 488 13.00 20.42 25.74
N VAL A 489 12.01 19.76 26.36
CA VAL A 489 11.84 19.72 27.83
C VAL A 489 13.01 19.02 28.53
N TYR A 490 13.76 18.18 27.82
CA TYR A 490 14.92 17.47 28.37
C TYR A 490 16.18 18.34 28.25
N SER A 491 16.58 18.97 29.36
CA SER A 491 17.71 19.89 29.44
C SER A 491 19.09 19.24 29.24
N SER A 492 19.19 17.91 29.38
CA SER A 492 20.37 17.12 29.03
C SER A 492 19.99 15.71 28.57
N ALA A 493 20.78 15.12 27.68
CA ALA A 493 20.58 13.75 27.20
C ALA A 493 20.64 12.71 28.33
N ALA A 494 21.30 13.03 29.46
CA ALA A 494 21.35 12.18 30.64
C ALA A 494 19.96 12.01 31.29
N HIS A 495 19.13 13.07 31.28
CA HIS A 495 17.74 13.00 31.78
C HIS A 495 16.77 12.27 30.84
N PHE A 496 17.19 11.98 29.60
CA PHE A 496 16.41 11.21 28.64
C PHE A 496 16.75 9.71 28.66
N ALA A 497 17.95 9.36 29.14
CA ALA A 497 18.44 7.98 29.23
C ALA A 497 18.04 7.25 30.53
N ASP A 498 17.69 8.00 31.58
CA ASP A 498 17.11 7.53 32.85
C ASP A 498 15.58 7.40 32.76
#